data_AF-A0A7C6QH06-F1
#
_entry.id   AF-A0A7C6QH06-F1
#
_cell.length_a   1.000
_cell.length_b   1.000
_cell.length_c   1.000
_cell.angle_alpha   90.00
_cell.angle_beta   90.00
_cell.angle_gamma   90.00
#
_symmetry.space_group_name_H-M   'P 1'
#
loop_
_entity.id
_entity.type
_entity.pdbx_description
1 polymer ?
#
loop_
_entity_poly.entity_id
_entity_poly.type
_entity_poly.pdbx_seq_one_letter_code
_entity_poly.pdbx_strand_id
1 'polypeptide(L)'
;MPGKSALFLFPLLIWAVFLVVPAGEGAQNMVMDGGFEMTAAGKGVFWIFRGEGASLAPGMGRGAGEAAEGAAAVTRPAADYTCEIIQPLLPLTAGRQYVLSAYVKNLAGTTGEAMIGLRQEKDFPRLFRDIPPGKWERLELAFTPDVGWAQVVLSGGAGVELVWDDVTLKESTILSEQLASEWEQRLKSGEKIYTGLVINAKGTGLQRGMSPKILDEFGRLIFKGVEASEVQLFSQGLVAYERDLDIAVKHPRLRVSDDYRLVLPLVVDAQKAVGYPNPNFPPTSVVVGAEDAKRIREAVAVYDFLERLAIVFVVD
;
A
#
# COMPACT_ATOMS: atom_id res chain seq x y z
N MET A 1 -39.64 9.63 54.51
CA MET A 1 -39.70 8.44 53.65
C MET A 1 -39.64 8.88 52.20
N PRO A 2 -38.51 8.70 51.49
CA PRO A 2 -38.43 8.95 50.06
C PRO A 2 -38.60 7.64 49.28
N GLY A 3 -39.47 7.67 48.27
CA GLY A 3 -39.75 6.56 47.35
C GLY A 3 -38.59 6.32 46.39
N LYS A 4 -38.25 5.04 46.22
CA LYS A 4 -37.23 4.54 45.29
C LYS A 4 -37.71 4.69 43.85
N SER A 5 -36.99 5.45 43.03
CA SER A 5 -37.11 5.39 41.57
C SER A 5 -36.13 4.34 41.04
N ALA A 6 -36.66 3.21 40.58
CA ALA A 6 -35.90 2.15 39.96
C ALA A 6 -35.58 2.50 38.49
N LEU A 7 -34.29 2.46 38.13
CA LEU A 7 -33.82 2.42 36.75
C LEU A 7 -34.36 1.15 36.08
N PHE A 8 -35.10 1.30 34.98
CA PHE A 8 -35.34 0.21 34.04
C PHE A 8 -34.30 0.29 32.92
N LEU A 9 -33.24 -0.50 33.07
CA LEU A 9 -32.37 -0.92 31.96
C LEU A 9 -33.08 -2.09 31.26
N PHE A 10 -33.58 -1.85 30.04
CA PHE A 10 -34.00 -2.90 29.13
C PHE A 10 -32.78 -3.40 28.35
N PRO A 11 -32.41 -4.69 28.40
CA PRO A 11 -31.44 -5.24 27.47
C PRO A 11 -32.16 -5.59 26.16
N LEU A 12 -31.83 -4.89 25.08
CA LEU A 12 -32.18 -5.29 23.72
C LEU A 12 -31.28 -6.49 23.34
N LEU A 13 -31.79 -7.70 23.56
CA LEU A 13 -31.19 -8.93 23.05
C LEU A 13 -31.59 -9.08 21.57
N ILE A 14 -30.76 -8.58 20.66
CA ILE A 14 -30.93 -8.84 19.22
C ILE A 14 -30.30 -10.20 18.93
N TRP A 15 -31.14 -11.18 18.61
CA TRP A 15 -30.71 -12.47 18.06
C TRP A 15 -30.19 -12.27 16.64
N ALA A 16 -28.87 -12.17 16.47
CA ALA A 16 -28.23 -12.32 15.17
C ALA A 16 -27.99 -13.82 14.91
N VAL A 17 -28.67 -14.37 13.90
CA VAL A 17 -28.36 -15.69 13.36
C VAL A 17 -27.03 -15.58 12.62
N PHE A 18 -25.94 -16.02 13.26
CA PHE A 18 -24.62 -16.10 12.64
C PHE A 18 -24.54 -17.33 11.74
N LEU A 19 -24.40 -17.10 10.44
CA LEU A 19 -24.09 -18.16 9.48
C LEU A 19 -22.58 -18.41 9.54
N VAL A 20 -22.17 -19.37 10.37
CA VAL A 20 -20.78 -19.85 10.42
C VAL A 20 -20.55 -20.75 9.22
N VAL A 21 -19.83 -20.25 8.22
CA VAL A 21 -19.32 -21.05 7.10
C VAL A 21 -17.90 -21.50 7.46
N PRO A 22 -17.51 -22.77 7.23
CA PRO A 22 -16.17 -23.22 7.53
C PRO A 22 -15.14 -22.52 6.63
N ALA A 23 -14.04 -22.08 7.22
CA ALA A 23 -12.90 -21.53 6.51
C ALA A 23 -12.32 -22.60 5.57
N GLY A 24 -12.48 -22.39 4.26
CA GLY A 24 -11.77 -23.17 3.25
C GLY A 24 -10.34 -22.63 3.11
N GLU A 25 -9.36 -23.53 3.11
CA GLU A 25 -7.97 -23.20 2.78
C GLU A 25 -7.89 -22.67 1.34
N GLY A 26 -7.55 -21.40 1.23
CA GLY A 26 -7.39 -20.66 -0.01
C GLY A 26 -7.32 -19.16 0.29
N ALA A 27 -6.56 -18.40 -0.51
CA ALA A 27 -6.30 -16.98 -0.35
C ALA A 27 -7.55 -16.07 -0.53
N GLN A 28 -8.55 -16.27 0.31
CA GLN A 28 -9.86 -15.64 0.23
C GLN A 28 -9.84 -14.32 0.97
N ASN A 29 -10.39 -13.27 0.35
CA ASN A 29 -10.67 -12.01 1.03
C ASN A 29 -11.53 -12.31 2.26
N MET A 30 -11.07 -11.89 3.45
CA MET A 30 -11.80 -12.09 4.69
C MET A 30 -12.96 -11.09 4.84
N VAL A 31 -12.94 -10.01 4.06
CA VAL A 31 -14.07 -9.10 3.91
C VAL A 31 -15.11 -9.73 2.99
N MET A 32 -16.35 -9.80 3.45
CA MET A 32 -17.48 -10.21 2.63
C MET A 32 -17.97 -9.03 1.80
N ASP A 33 -18.27 -9.28 0.53
CA ASP A 33 -18.85 -8.26 -0.35
C ASP A 33 -18.05 -6.93 -0.36
N GLY A 34 -16.72 -7.04 -0.51
CA GLY A 34 -15.82 -5.89 -0.53
C GLY A 34 -16.09 -4.88 -1.64
N GLY A 35 -16.77 -5.31 -2.71
CA GLY A 35 -17.24 -4.45 -3.81
C GLY A 35 -18.69 -3.98 -3.68
N PHE A 36 -19.36 -4.28 -2.55
CA PHE A 36 -20.73 -3.86 -2.25
C PHE A 36 -21.85 -4.35 -3.19
N GLU A 37 -21.54 -5.16 -4.20
CA GLU A 37 -22.47 -5.65 -5.22
C GLU A 37 -23.59 -6.51 -4.64
N MET A 38 -23.26 -7.39 -3.70
CA MET A 38 -24.26 -8.27 -3.10
C MET A 38 -25.17 -7.50 -2.15
N THR A 39 -24.62 -6.51 -1.44
CA THR A 39 -25.39 -5.57 -0.62
C THR A 39 -26.33 -4.75 -1.50
N ALA A 40 -25.86 -4.27 -2.66
CA ALA A 40 -26.68 -3.51 -3.62
C ALA A 40 -27.79 -4.34 -4.26
N ALA A 41 -27.51 -5.61 -4.54
CA ALA A 41 -28.49 -6.56 -5.05
C ALA A 41 -29.46 -7.09 -3.97
N GLY A 42 -29.32 -6.67 -2.70
CA GLY A 42 -30.16 -7.15 -1.61
C GLY A 42 -29.95 -8.63 -1.25
N LYS A 43 -28.79 -9.21 -1.59
CA LYS A 43 -28.46 -10.63 -1.40
C LYS A 43 -27.87 -10.95 -0.02
N GLY A 44 -28.00 -10.04 0.94
CA GLY A 44 -27.54 -10.20 2.31
C GLY A 44 -27.24 -8.87 2.98
N VAL A 45 -26.92 -8.91 4.27
CA VAL A 45 -26.47 -7.75 5.05
C VAL A 45 -25.01 -8.00 5.43
N PHE A 46 -24.09 -7.50 4.60
CA PHE A 46 -22.66 -7.66 4.80
C PHE A 46 -22.03 -6.42 5.45
N TRP A 47 -22.64 -5.26 5.25
CA TRP A 47 -22.16 -3.96 5.72
C TRP A 47 -23.21 -3.26 6.57
N ILE A 48 -22.74 -2.55 7.59
CA ILE A 48 -23.54 -1.69 8.46
C ILE A 48 -23.17 -0.25 8.12
N PHE A 49 -24.16 0.52 7.66
CA PHE A 49 -24.04 1.95 7.40
C PHE A 49 -24.55 2.69 8.63
N ARG A 50 -23.66 3.39 9.33
CA ARG A 50 -23.94 4.04 10.60
C ARG A 50 -23.73 5.55 10.48
N GLY A 51 -24.66 6.32 11.06
CA GLY A 51 -24.59 7.78 11.06
C GLY A 51 -25.12 8.42 9.78
N GLU A 52 -25.54 9.67 9.89
CA GLU A 52 -26.06 10.44 8.76
C GLU A 52 -24.94 10.68 7.73
N GLY A 53 -25.20 10.31 6.47
CA GLY A 53 -24.23 10.43 5.38
C GLY A 53 -23.49 9.14 5.03
N ALA A 54 -23.69 8.02 5.74
CA ALA A 54 -23.24 6.70 5.29
C ALA A 54 -24.33 6.03 4.45
N SER A 55 -24.03 5.66 3.21
CA SER A 55 -25.01 5.05 2.31
C SER A 55 -24.37 4.15 1.26
N LEU A 56 -25.17 3.26 0.68
CA LEU A 56 -24.80 2.52 -0.51
C LEU A 56 -25.06 3.36 -1.78
N ALA A 57 -24.21 3.23 -2.78
CA ALA A 57 -24.31 3.95 -4.05
C ALA A 57 -24.10 3.00 -5.25
N PRO A 58 -25.18 2.39 -5.77
CA PRO A 58 -25.14 1.63 -7.01
C PRO A 58 -24.70 2.52 -8.19
N GLY A 59 -23.91 1.97 -9.10
CA GLY A 59 -23.38 2.67 -10.28
C GLY A 59 -22.13 3.52 -10.02
N MET A 60 -21.59 3.53 -8.80
CA MET A 60 -20.42 4.34 -8.42
C MET A 60 -19.15 3.50 -8.18
N GLY A 61 -19.21 2.19 -8.43
CA GLY A 61 -18.09 1.26 -8.31
C GLY A 61 -16.95 1.50 -9.31
N ARG A 62 -15.77 1.02 -8.96
CA ARG A 62 -14.55 1.03 -9.75
C ARG A 62 -14.66 -0.02 -10.86
N GLY A 63 -14.54 0.42 -12.11
CA GLY A 63 -14.69 -0.47 -13.30
C GLY A 63 -15.96 -0.22 -14.12
N ALA A 64 -16.76 0.78 -13.75
CA ALA A 64 -17.86 1.32 -14.53
C ALA A 64 -17.40 1.91 -15.89
N GLY A 65 -17.32 1.08 -16.93
CA GLY A 65 -17.45 1.52 -18.34
C GLY A 65 -18.91 1.83 -18.70
N GLU A 66 -19.21 2.28 -19.92
CA GLU A 66 -20.50 2.83 -20.42
C GLU A 66 -21.78 1.96 -20.25
N ALA A 67 -21.75 0.88 -19.46
CA ALA A 67 -22.90 0.10 -19.00
C ALA A 67 -22.72 -0.30 -17.52
N ALA A 68 -22.53 0.67 -16.64
CA ALA A 68 -22.09 0.48 -15.26
C ALA A 68 -23.15 -0.14 -14.32
N GLU A 69 -22.97 -1.42 -13.98
CA GLU A 69 -23.68 -2.13 -12.91
C GLU A 69 -22.89 -2.20 -11.58
N GLY A 70 -21.77 -1.47 -11.44
CA GLY A 70 -20.90 -1.59 -10.26
C GLY A 70 -21.35 -0.77 -9.04
N ALA A 71 -21.39 -1.35 -7.85
CA ALA A 71 -21.77 -0.72 -6.60
C ALA A 71 -20.57 -0.16 -5.83
N ALA A 72 -20.85 0.80 -4.95
CA ALA A 72 -19.87 1.35 -4.02
C ALA A 72 -20.57 1.80 -2.73
N ALA A 73 -19.78 2.16 -1.74
CA ALA A 73 -20.26 2.73 -0.50
C ALA A 73 -19.82 4.20 -0.39
N VAL A 74 -20.62 5.05 0.25
CA VAL A 74 -20.37 6.49 0.32
C VAL A 74 -20.43 6.98 1.76
N THR A 75 -19.49 7.84 2.12
CA THR A 75 -19.50 8.61 3.37
C THR A 75 -19.53 10.10 3.08
N ARG A 76 -20.49 10.81 3.69
CA ARG A 76 -20.62 12.28 3.72
C ARG A 76 -20.77 12.77 5.17
N PRO A 77 -19.69 12.78 5.97
CA PRO A 77 -19.78 13.13 7.38
C PRO A 77 -20.13 14.61 7.58
N ALA A 78 -21.12 14.91 8.43
CA ALA A 78 -21.45 16.29 8.81
C ALA A 78 -20.41 16.89 9.77
N ALA A 79 -19.77 16.05 10.58
CA ALA A 79 -18.59 16.37 11.37
C ALA A 79 -17.59 15.20 11.24
N ASP A 80 -16.36 15.40 11.69
CA ASP A 80 -15.28 14.43 11.49
C ASP A 80 -15.67 13.03 11.99
N TYR A 81 -15.63 12.08 11.08
CA TYR A 81 -15.88 10.65 11.29
C TYR A 81 -17.23 10.29 11.92
N THR A 82 -18.26 11.14 11.78
CA THR A 82 -19.57 10.88 12.39
C THR A 82 -20.41 9.84 11.64
N CYS A 83 -20.02 9.47 10.42
CA CYS A 83 -20.64 8.38 9.68
C CYS A 83 -19.61 7.30 9.33
N GLU A 84 -19.99 6.05 9.47
CA GLU A 84 -19.10 4.89 9.40
C GLU A 84 -19.73 3.81 8.53
N ILE A 85 -18.89 3.14 7.72
CA ILE A 85 -19.26 1.92 7.00
C ILE A 85 -18.49 0.79 7.65
N ILE A 86 -19.22 -0.16 8.23
CA ILE A 86 -18.68 -1.13 9.19
C ILE A 86 -18.95 -2.55 8.73
N GLN A 87 -17.95 -3.41 8.84
CA GLN A 87 -18.16 -4.87 8.75
C GLN A 87 -17.47 -5.58 9.93
N PRO A 88 -18.20 -6.37 10.73
CA PRO A 88 -17.59 -7.24 11.73
C PRO A 88 -16.86 -8.41 11.05
N LEU A 89 -15.69 -8.75 11.57
CA LEU A 89 -14.80 -9.79 11.04
C LEU A 89 -14.52 -10.84 12.12
N LEU A 90 -14.81 -12.10 11.78
CA LEU A 90 -14.61 -13.27 12.65
C LEU A 90 -14.33 -14.54 11.82
N PRO A 91 -13.39 -15.41 12.22
CA PRO A 91 -12.32 -15.18 13.20
C PRO A 91 -11.03 -14.63 12.56
N LEU A 92 -10.32 -13.74 13.27
CA LEU A 92 -8.91 -13.41 13.01
C LEU A 92 -7.99 -14.26 13.89
N THR A 93 -6.73 -14.44 13.48
CA THR A 93 -5.73 -15.14 14.31
C THR A 93 -4.85 -14.11 15.01
N ALA A 94 -4.94 -14.06 16.35
CA ALA A 94 -4.12 -13.15 17.15
C ALA A 94 -2.62 -13.35 16.88
N GLY A 95 -1.86 -12.26 16.80
CA GLY A 95 -0.42 -12.29 16.55
C GLY A 95 -0.01 -12.52 15.09
N ARG A 96 -0.96 -12.73 14.15
CA ARG A 96 -0.66 -12.77 12.71
C ARG A 96 -0.79 -11.39 12.08
N GLN A 97 0.03 -11.10 11.08
CA GLN A 97 -0.04 -9.82 10.38
C GLN A 97 -1.10 -9.87 9.28
N TYR A 98 -1.90 -8.81 9.18
CA TYR A 98 -2.93 -8.65 8.16
C TYR A 98 -2.81 -7.28 7.51
N VAL A 99 -3.29 -7.16 6.27
CA VAL A 99 -3.40 -5.91 5.53
C VAL A 99 -4.85 -5.69 5.15
N LEU A 100 -5.43 -4.61 5.67
CA LEU A 100 -6.70 -4.07 5.23
C LEU A 100 -6.44 -3.04 4.13
N SER A 101 -7.12 -3.17 3.00
CA SER A 101 -7.07 -2.21 1.90
C SER A 101 -8.46 -1.80 1.44
N ALA A 102 -8.58 -0.59 0.89
CA ALA A 102 -9.76 -0.17 0.15
C ALA A 102 -9.35 0.86 -0.92
N TYR A 103 -10.13 0.95 -2.00
CA TYR A 103 -10.06 2.09 -2.90
C TYR A 103 -11.02 3.17 -2.42
N VAL A 104 -10.56 4.41 -2.46
CA VAL A 104 -11.33 5.59 -2.10
C VAL A 104 -11.22 6.63 -3.18
N LYS A 105 -12.32 7.29 -3.50
CA LYS A 105 -12.36 8.44 -4.42
C LYS A 105 -13.07 9.59 -3.74
N ASN A 106 -12.42 10.74 -3.73
CA ASN A 106 -13.02 11.97 -3.27
C ASN A 106 -13.79 12.65 -4.41
N LEU A 107 -15.07 12.92 -4.17
CA LEU A 107 -15.97 13.62 -5.11
C LEU A 107 -16.15 15.10 -4.79
N ALA A 108 -15.65 15.56 -3.64
CA ALA A 108 -15.61 16.98 -3.34
C ALA A 108 -14.68 17.72 -4.31
N GLY A 109 -14.87 19.02 -4.47
CA GLY A 109 -13.98 19.87 -5.29
C GLY A 109 -12.64 20.21 -4.63
N THR A 110 -12.44 19.79 -3.38
CA THR A 110 -11.26 20.06 -2.56
C THR A 110 -10.68 18.76 -2.02
N THR A 111 -9.40 18.77 -1.65
CA THR A 111 -8.80 17.67 -0.88
C THR A 111 -9.60 17.45 0.40
N GLY A 112 -9.79 16.18 0.75
CA GLY A 112 -10.54 15.78 1.93
C GLY A 112 -9.92 14.54 2.56
N GLU A 113 -10.07 14.39 3.87
CA GLU A 113 -9.41 13.32 4.60
C GLU A 113 -10.28 12.05 4.63
N ALA A 114 -9.67 10.91 4.35
CA ALA A 114 -10.25 9.58 4.44
C ALA A 114 -9.64 8.80 5.61
N MET A 115 -10.47 8.00 6.28
CA MET A 115 -10.06 7.11 7.37
C MET A 115 -10.44 5.68 7.05
N ILE A 116 -9.45 4.80 7.14
CA ILE A 116 -9.64 3.35 7.17
C ILE A 116 -9.07 2.81 8.47
N GLY A 117 -9.78 1.89 9.12
CA GLY A 117 -9.33 1.34 10.38
C GLY A 117 -9.95 0.01 10.75
N LEU A 118 -9.41 -0.57 11.82
CA LEU A 118 -9.90 -1.80 12.43
C LEU A 118 -10.15 -1.59 13.90
N ARG A 119 -11.41 -1.55 14.29
CA ARG A 119 -11.79 -1.45 15.69
C ARG A 119 -11.73 -2.83 16.34
N GLN A 120 -10.95 -2.95 17.41
CA GLN A 120 -10.79 -4.15 18.22
C GLN A 120 -11.28 -3.88 19.65
N GLU A 121 -11.16 -4.88 20.54
CA GLU A 121 -11.63 -4.74 21.93
C GLU A 121 -10.84 -3.66 22.69
N LYS A 122 -9.51 -3.62 22.49
CA LYS A 122 -8.60 -2.76 23.26
C LYS A 122 -7.97 -1.63 22.45
N ASP A 123 -8.01 -1.71 21.13
CA ASP A 123 -7.34 -0.78 20.24
C ASP A 123 -8.15 -0.49 18.97
N PHE A 124 -7.79 0.58 18.28
CA PHE A 124 -8.37 0.96 16.99
C PHE A 124 -7.27 1.53 16.08
N PRO A 125 -6.42 0.68 15.49
CA PRO A 125 -5.49 1.10 14.45
C PRO A 125 -6.25 1.72 13.28
N ARG A 126 -5.78 2.90 12.86
CA ARG A 126 -6.37 3.73 11.80
C ARG A 126 -5.28 4.36 10.96
N LEU A 127 -5.57 4.49 9.66
CA LEU A 127 -4.84 5.33 8.74
C LEU A 127 -5.75 6.49 8.34
N PHE A 128 -5.23 7.70 8.49
CA PHE A 128 -5.83 8.92 7.96
C PHE A 128 -5.01 9.38 6.76
N ARG A 129 -5.68 9.78 5.67
CA ARG A 129 -5.00 10.24 4.46
C ARG A 129 -5.79 11.30 3.72
N ASP A 130 -5.10 12.34 3.30
CA ASP A 130 -5.61 13.34 2.37
C ASP A 130 -5.82 12.73 0.98
N ILE A 131 -7.06 12.81 0.49
CA ILE A 131 -7.46 12.31 -0.83
C ILE A 131 -7.75 13.50 -1.74
N PRO A 132 -6.94 13.73 -2.78
CA PRO A 132 -7.22 14.74 -3.79
C PRO A 132 -8.50 14.38 -4.58
N PRO A 133 -9.18 15.38 -5.16
CA PRO A 133 -10.43 15.15 -5.84
C PRO A 133 -10.27 14.36 -7.16
N GLY A 134 -11.25 13.52 -7.47
CA GLY A 134 -11.49 12.99 -8.81
C GLY A 134 -10.75 11.70 -9.19
N LYS A 135 -9.74 11.26 -8.45
CA LYS A 135 -9.01 10.00 -8.71
C LYS A 135 -9.27 8.96 -7.63
N TRP A 136 -9.26 7.69 -8.03
CA TRP A 136 -9.24 6.57 -7.10
C TRP A 136 -7.85 6.45 -6.49
N GLU A 137 -7.77 6.45 -5.17
CA GLU A 137 -6.57 6.17 -4.40
C GLU A 137 -6.75 4.87 -3.61
N ARG A 138 -5.66 4.14 -3.41
CA ARG A 138 -5.66 2.92 -2.61
C ARG A 138 -5.10 3.23 -1.24
N LEU A 139 -5.86 2.90 -0.20
CA LEU A 139 -5.43 2.95 1.19
C LEU A 139 -5.10 1.56 1.69
N GLU A 140 -4.04 1.46 2.50
CA GLU A 140 -3.60 0.20 3.10
C GLU A 140 -3.16 0.41 4.55
N LEU A 141 -3.70 -0.42 5.43
CA LEU A 141 -3.39 -0.46 6.85
C LEU A 141 -2.93 -1.88 7.21
N ALA A 142 -1.65 -2.01 7.55
CA ALA A 142 -1.13 -3.22 8.16
C ALA A 142 -1.42 -3.21 9.67
N PHE A 143 -1.83 -4.35 10.22
CA PHE A 143 -2.06 -4.50 11.65
C PHE A 143 -1.85 -5.95 12.11
N THR A 144 -1.75 -6.13 13.42
CA THR A 144 -1.70 -7.44 14.07
C THR A 144 -2.79 -7.47 15.14
N PRO A 145 -3.79 -8.36 15.04
CA PRO A 145 -4.88 -8.38 15.99
C PRO A 145 -4.43 -8.97 17.32
N ASP A 146 -5.00 -8.44 18.41
CA ASP A 146 -4.76 -8.94 19.78
C ASP A 146 -5.76 -10.04 20.18
N VAL A 147 -6.94 -10.04 19.55
CA VAL A 147 -8.01 -11.01 19.74
C VAL A 147 -8.58 -11.47 18.40
N GLY A 148 -9.41 -12.52 18.41
CA GLY A 148 -9.94 -13.12 17.19
C GLY A 148 -11.07 -12.34 16.50
N TRP A 149 -11.32 -11.10 16.89
CA TRP A 149 -12.42 -10.26 16.40
C TRP A 149 -11.93 -8.85 16.07
N ALA A 150 -12.44 -8.29 14.97
CA ALA A 150 -12.30 -6.87 14.66
C ALA A 150 -13.51 -6.37 13.87
N GLN A 151 -13.61 -5.05 13.71
CA GLN A 151 -14.54 -4.40 12.79
C GLN A 151 -13.75 -3.54 11.81
N VAL A 152 -13.91 -3.77 10.51
CA VAL A 152 -13.50 -2.78 9.49
C VAL A 152 -14.34 -1.53 9.70
N VAL A 153 -13.71 -0.37 9.63
CA VAL A 153 -14.36 0.94 9.68
C VAL A 153 -13.82 1.80 8.56
N LEU A 154 -14.72 2.30 7.71
CA LEU A 154 -14.43 3.30 6.69
C LEU A 154 -15.17 4.59 7.05
N SER A 155 -14.50 5.74 6.95
CA SER A 155 -15.06 7.04 7.28
C SER A 155 -14.25 8.19 6.66
N GLY A 156 -14.66 9.43 6.87
CA GLY A 156 -13.92 10.61 6.39
C GLY A 156 -14.04 11.82 7.31
N GLY A 157 -13.32 12.88 6.94
CA GLY A 157 -13.44 14.19 7.57
C GLY A 157 -14.75 14.91 7.20
N ALA A 158 -15.07 15.95 7.96
CA ALA A 158 -16.28 16.74 7.80
C ALA A 158 -16.38 17.37 6.40
N GLY A 159 -17.58 17.33 5.80
CA GLY A 159 -17.87 18.03 4.54
C GLY A 159 -17.24 17.41 3.29
N VAL A 160 -16.62 16.23 3.41
CA VAL A 160 -16.05 15.48 2.28
C VAL A 160 -17.02 14.39 1.84
N GLU A 161 -17.14 14.20 0.53
CA GLU A 161 -17.85 13.06 -0.05
C GLU A 161 -16.83 12.05 -0.58
N LEU A 162 -16.76 10.89 0.10
CA LEU A 162 -15.87 9.81 -0.26
C LEU A 162 -16.67 8.60 -0.75
N VAL A 163 -16.23 8.05 -1.86
CA VAL A 163 -16.72 6.79 -2.43
C VAL A 163 -15.69 5.70 -2.14
N TRP A 164 -16.16 4.57 -1.64
CA TRP A 164 -15.36 3.43 -1.20
C TRP A 164 -15.71 2.20 -2.01
N ASP A 165 -14.70 1.46 -2.43
CA ASP A 165 -14.86 0.22 -3.19
C ASP A 165 -13.66 -0.72 -3.00
N ASP A 166 -13.78 -1.97 -3.46
CA ASP A 166 -12.72 -2.98 -3.46
C ASP A 166 -12.07 -3.16 -2.06
N VAL A 167 -12.89 -3.29 -1.01
CA VAL A 167 -12.40 -3.47 0.36
C VAL A 167 -11.90 -4.90 0.55
N THR A 168 -10.64 -5.04 0.96
CA THR A 168 -10.03 -6.35 1.19
C THR A 168 -9.33 -6.44 2.52
N LEU A 169 -9.43 -7.60 3.15
CA LEU A 169 -8.60 -7.98 4.27
C LEU A 169 -7.95 -9.32 3.95
N LYS A 170 -6.62 -9.34 3.98
CA LYS A 170 -5.83 -10.56 3.75
C LYS A 170 -4.75 -10.67 4.82
N GLU A 171 -4.43 -11.90 5.22
CA GLU A 171 -3.23 -12.17 6.01
C GLU A 171 -2.00 -11.78 5.17
N SER A 172 -1.01 -11.08 5.72
CA SER A 172 0.12 -10.55 4.92
C SER A 172 1.00 -11.66 4.35
N THR A 173 1.03 -12.82 5.02
CA THR A 173 1.62 -14.05 4.46
C THR A 173 0.96 -14.43 3.14
N ILE A 174 -0.37 -14.28 3.00
CA ILE A 174 -1.12 -14.62 1.78
C ILE A 174 -0.91 -13.60 0.66
N LEU A 175 -0.82 -12.30 0.95
CA LEU A 175 -0.45 -11.28 -0.05
C LEU A 175 0.96 -11.52 -0.58
N SER A 176 1.87 -11.89 0.32
CA SER A 176 3.25 -12.23 -0.02
C SER A 176 3.34 -13.53 -0.80
N GLU A 177 2.52 -14.54 -0.48
CA GLU A 177 2.40 -15.79 -1.22
C GLU A 177 1.71 -15.62 -2.59
N GLN A 178 0.72 -14.73 -2.72
CA GLN A 178 0.09 -14.39 -4.00
C GLN A 178 1.08 -13.64 -4.91
N LEU A 179 1.76 -12.63 -4.36
CA LEU A 179 2.85 -11.94 -5.04
C LEU A 179 3.97 -12.93 -5.41
N ALA A 180 4.32 -13.84 -4.50
CA ALA A 180 5.29 -14.90 -4.75
C ALA A 180 4.84 -15.82 -5.87
N SER A 181 3.59 -16.27 -5.89
CA SER A 181 3.04 -17.15 -6.92
C SER A 181 2.99 -16.47 -8.29
N GLU A 182 2.57 -15.21 -8.35
CA GLU A 182 2.57 -14.42 -9.58
C GLU A 182 4.00 -14.26 -10.11
N TRP A 183 4.94 -13.92 -9.23
CA TRP A 183 6.34 -13.73 -9.61
C TRP A 183 7.04 -15.05 -9.95
N GLU A 184 6.72 -16.15 -9.25
CA GLU A 184 7.18 -17.49 -9.60
C GLU A 184 6.64 -17.94 -10.96
N GLN A 185 5.39 -17.63 -11.29
CA GLN A 185 4.83 -17.93 -12.61
C GLN A 185 5.56 -17.16 -13.71
N ARG A 186 5.87 -15.88 -13.48
CA ARG A 186 6.67 -15.05 -14.39
C ARG A 186 8.13 -15.54 -14.50
N LEU A 187 8.73 -15.99 -13.40
CA LEU A 187 10.06 -16.62 -13.44
C LEU A 187 10.04 -17.94 -14.22
N LYS A 188 9.00 -18.76 -14.03
CA LYS A 188 8.80 -20.03 -14.76
C LYS A 188 8.53 -19.81 -16.25
N SER A 189 7.92 -18.69 -16.64
CA SER A 189 7.74 -18.31 -18.05
C SER A 189 9.01 -17.76 -18.70
N GLY A 190 10.09 -17.56 -17.93
CA GLY A 190 11.37 -17.04 -18.41
C GLY A 190 11.43 -15.51 -18.53
N GLU A 191 10.49 -14.79 -17.91
CA GLU A 191 10.48 -13.33 -17.89
C GLU A 191 11.67 -12.79 -17.05
N LYS A 192 12.32 -11.73 -17.54
CA LYS A 192 13.39 -11.06 -16.80
C LYS A 192 12.76 -10.12 -15.77
N ILE A 193 12.80 -10.51 -14.51
CA ILE A 193 12.26 -9.74 -13.39
C ILE A 193 13.38 -9.01 -12.65
N TYR A 194 13.13 -7.74 -12.32
CA TYR A 194 14.06 -6.92 -11.56
C TYR A 194 13.39 -6.34 -10.32
N THR A 195 13.94 -6.65 -9.14
CA THR A 195 13.42 -6.14 -7.85
C THR A 195 14.09 -4.83 -7.41
N GLY A 196 15.21 -4.49 -8.02
CA GLY A 196 16.08 -3.38 -7.64
C GLY A 196 17.23 -3.17 -8.61
N LEU A 197 18.09 -2.20 -8.32
CA LEU A 197 19.26 -1.85 -9.11
C LEU A 197 20.52 -1.90 -8.25
N VAL A 198 21.53 -2.65 -8.68
CA VAL A 198 22.87 -2.63 -8.11
C VAL A 198 23.82 -2.04 -9.14
N ILE A 199 24.51 -0.96 -8.76
CA ILE A 199 25.55 -0.36 -9.58
C ILE A 199 26.90 -0.65 -8.95
N ASN A 200 27.72 -1.45 -9.64
CA ASN A 200 29.10 -1.67 -9.25
C ASN A 200 29.95 -0.48 -9.70
N ALA A 201 30.38 0.34 -8.75
CA ALA A 201 31.20 1.53 -8.99
C ALA A 201 32.61 1.43 -8.39
N LYS A 202 33.06 0.22 -8.07
CA LYS A 202 34.43 -0.02 -7.60
C LYS A 202 35.47 0.49 -8.58
N GLY A 203 36.53 1.10 -8.06
CA GLY A 203 37.61 1.65 -8.86
C GLY A 203 37.25 2.93 -9.64
N THR A 204 36.01 3.42 -9.55
CA THR A 204 35.63 4.71 -10.17
C THR A 204 35.93 5.92 -9.30
N GLY A 205 36.29 5.71 -8.02
CA GLY A 205 36.49 6.76 -7.03
C GLY A 205 35.20 7.35 -6.47
N LEU A 206 34.04 6.72 -6.73
CA LEU A 206 32.75 7.14 -6.19
C LEU A 206 32.77 7.20 -4.66
N GLN A 207 32.26 8.31 -4.11
CA GLN A 207 32.11 8.52 -2.69
C GLN A 207 30.64 8.54 -2.29
N ARG A 208 30.39 8.24 -1.01
CA ARG A 208 29.05 8.31 -0.43
C ARG A 208 28.55 9.76 -0.44
N GLY A 209 27.29 9.97 -0.79
CA GLY A 209 26.69 11.30 -0.86
C GLY A 209 25.20 11.30 -0.58
N MET A 210 24.67 12.46 -0.21
CA MET A 210 23.25 12.65 0.10
C MET A 210 22.35 12.74 -1.14
N SER A 211 22.93 13.06 -2.30
CA SER A 211 22.17 13.28 -3.54
C SER A 211 22.86 12.63 -4.75
N PRO A 212 23.06 11.30 -4.72
CA PRO A 212 23.60 10.56 -5.85
C PRO A 212 22.67 10.64 -7.06
N LYS A 213 23.27 10.62 -8.25
CA LYS A 213 22.56 10.56 -9.52
C LYS A 213 23.10 9.42 -10.37
N ILE A 214 22.25 8.91 -11.24
CA ILE A 214 22.63 7.97 -12.30
C ILE A 214 22.42 8.68 -13.63
N LEU A 215 23.48 8.78 -14.41
CA LEU A 215 23.49 9.40 -15.74
C LEU A 215 23.87 8.35 -16.78
N ASP A 216 23.46 8.57 -18.02
CA ASP A 216 24.05 7.84 -19.14
C ASP A 216 25.31 8.55 -19.69
N GLU A 217 25.99 7.89 -20.63
CA GLU A 217 27.20 8.39 -21.28
C GLU A 217 27.03 9.77 -21.98
N PHE A 218 25.80 10.13 -22.34
CA PHE A 218 25.45 11.43 -22.93
C PHE A 218 25.10 12.49 -21.89
N GLY A 219 25.21 12.17 -20.60
CA GLY A 219 24.86 13.05 -19.49
C GLY A 219 23.36 13.18 -19.26
N ARG A 220 22.52 12.34 -19.89
CA ARG A 220 21.08 12.34 -19.66
C ARG A 220 20.78 11.64 -18.35
N LEU A 221 19.80 12.18 -17.63
CA LEU A 221 19.42 11.68 -16.32
C LEU A 221 18.66 10.36 -16.42
N ILE A 222 19.09 9.37 -15.64
CA ILE A 222 18.36 8.13 -15.39
C ILE A 222 17.69 8.18 -14.01
N PHE A 223 18.40 8.70 -13.01
CA PHE A 223 17.87 8.84 -11.64
C PHE A 223 18.45 10.07 -10.94
N LYS A 224 17.61 10.85 -10.26
CA LYS A 224 17.99 12.01 -9.42
C LYS A 224 17.30 12.04 -8.06
N GLY A 225 16.46 11.05 -7.75
CA GLY A 225 15.72 11.03 -6.49
C GLY A 225 14.67 12.14 -6.32
N VAL A 226 14.17 12.75 -7.40
CA VAL A 226 13.14 13.79 -7.31
C VAL A 226 11.78 13.14 -7.57
N GLU A 227 10.82 13.44 -6.68
CA GLU A 227 9.44 12.91 -6.53
C GLU A 227 9.23 11.82 -5.45
N ALA A 228 10.24 11.44 -4.67
CA ALA A 228 10.01 10.65 -3.45
C ALA A 228 9.26 11.50 -2.40
N SER A 229 8.20 10.95 -1.80
CA SER A 229 7.50 11.60 -0.68
C SER A 229 8.50 11.98 0.42
N GLU A 230 8.40 13.20 0.97
CA GLU A 230 9.37 13.73 1.94
C GLU A 230 9.67 12.75 3.09
N VAL A 231 8.69 11.93 3.48
CA VAL A 231 8.78 10.93 4.55
C VAL A 231 9.73 9.76 4.23
N GLN A 232 9.78 9.29 2.98
CA GLN A 232 10.66 8.18 2.55
C GLN A 232 12.13 8.61 2.47
N LEU A 233 12.36 9.88 2.12
CA LEU A 233 13.70 10.45 1.96
C LEU A 233 14.45 10.54 3.29
N PHE A 234 13.77 10.93 4.38
CA PHE A 234 14.40 11.12 5.69
C PHE A 234 14.74 9.81 6.44
N SER A 235 14.06 8.70 6.13
CA SER A 235 14.22 7.44 6.87
C SER A 235 15.24 6.48 6.24
N GLN A 236 15.36 6.44 4.91
CA GLN A 236 16.20 5.46 4.21
C GLN A 236 17.27 6.08 3.30
N GLY A 237 17.12 7.34 2.87
CA GLY A 237 18.03 7.97 1.90
C GLY A 237 17.91 7.38 0.48
N LEU A 238 18.44 8.09 -0.52
CA LEU A 238 18.19 7.79 -1.94
C LEU A 238 18.77 6.46 -2.45
N VAL A 239 19.93 6.05 -1.94
CA VAL A 239 20.60 4.79 -2.29
C VAL A 239 21.27 4.21 -1.06
N ALA A 240 21.47 2.89 -1.03
CA ALA A 240 22.38 2.26 -0.08
C ALA A 240 23.79 2.17 -0.66
N TYR A 241 24.78 2.01 0.20
CA TYR A 241 26.17 1.89 -0.19
C TYR A 241 26.79 0.68 0.47
N GLU A 242 27.31 -0.23 -0.36
CA GLU A 242 27.99 -1.44 0.06
C GLU A 242 29.42 -1.47 -0.47
N ARG A 243 30.29 -2.26 0.17
CA ARG A 243 31.68 -2.46 -0.29
C ARG A 243 31.88 -3.78 -1.03
N ASP A 244 30.90 -4.66 -0.97
CA ASP A 244 31.00 -5.98 -1.56
C ASP A 244 29.79 -6.20 -2.48
N LEU A 245 30.06 -6.66 -3.70
CA LEU A 245 29.01 -6.95 -4.67
C LEU A 245 28.11 -8.09 -4.19
N ASP A 246 28.67 -9.10 -3.53
CA ASP A 246 27.92 -10.26 -3.02
C ASP A 246 26.97 -9.89 -1.89
N ILE A 247 27.31 -8.84 -1.13
CA ILE A 247 26.44 -8.25 -0.11
C ILE A 247 25.41 -7.34 -0.78
N ALA A 248 25.85 -6.49 -1.73
CA ALA A 248 24.99 -5.55 -2.42
C ALA A 248 23.83 -6.24 -3.13
N VAL A 249 24.07 -7.35 -3.83
CA VAL A 249 23.02 -8.09 -4.55
C VAL A 249 22.03 -8.81 -3.62
N LYS A 250 22.27 -8.86 -2.32
CA LYS A 250 21.37 -9.44 -1.30
C LYS A 250 20.82 -8.39 -0.35
N HIS A 251 21.11 -7.11 -0.60
CA HIS A 251 20.81 -6.04 0.32
C HIS A 251 19.29 -5.94 0.57
N PRO A 252 18.83 -5.84 1.84
CA PRO A 252 17.39 -5.84 2.17
C PRO A 252 16.56 -4.79 1.43
N ARG A 253 17.14 -3.63 1.10
CA ARG A 253 16.49 -2.57 0.30
C ARG A 253 16.04 -3.02 -1.10
N LEU A 254 16.66 -4.05 -1.66
CA LEU A 254 16.30 -4.58 -2.98
C LEU A 254 15.07 -5.50 -2.93
N ARG A 255 14.52 -5.75 -1.74
CA ARG A 255 13.32 -6.57 -1.55
C ARG A 255 12.08 -5.81 -2.01
N VAL A 256 11.08 -6.57 -2.42
CA VAL A 256 9.78 -6.03 -2.81
C VAL A 256 8.89 -5.83 -1.59
N SER A 257 8.98 -6.74 -0.61
CA SER A 257 8.36 -6.61 0.70
C SER A 257 9.22 -7.27 1.78
N ASP A 258 8.97 -6.95 3.05
CA ASP A 258 9.66 -7.58 4.19
C ASP A 258 9.31 -9.06 4.35
N ASP A 259 8.09 -9.42 3.95
CA ASP A 259 7.52 -10.75 4.01
C ASP A 259 7.96 -11.63 2.83
N TYR A 260 8.18 -11.04 1.64
CA TYR A 260 8.66 -11.73 0.44
C TYR A 260 10.10 -11.35 0.09
N ARG A 261 11.03 -12.17 0.56
CA ARG A 261 12.49 -11.92 0.49
C ARG A 261 13.12 -12.15 -0.89
N LEU A 262 12.36 -12.05 -1.97
CA LEU A 262 12.91 -12.17 -3.32
C LEU A 262 13.78 -10.94 -3.63
N VAL A 263 15.01 -11.20 -4.07
CA VAL A 263 15.97 -10.19 -4.46
C VAL A 263 16.59 -10.62 -5.77
N LEU A 264 16.24 -9.92 -6.85
CA LEU A 264 16.74 -10.12 -8.21
C LEU A 264 17.10 -8.75 -8.79
N PRO A 265 18.22 -8.15 -8.38
CA PRO A 265 18.58 -6.84 -8.88
C PRO A 265 19.05 -6.92 -10.33
N LEU A 266 18.78 -5.85 -11.08
CA LEU A 266 19.55 -5.54 -12.27
C LEU A 266 20.95 -5.10 -11.81
N VAL A 267 21.98 -5.85 -12.19
CA VAL A 267 23.38 -5.49 -11.92
C VAL A 267 23.99 -4.84 -13.16
N VAL A 268 24.60 -3.67 -12.97
CA VAL A 268 25.30 -2.90 -14.01
C VAL A 268 26.62 -2.35 -13.46
N ASP A 269 27.58 -2.07 -14.34
CA ASP A 269 28.85 -1.45 -13.97
C ASP A 269 28.82 0.05 -14.26
N ALA A 270 29.34 0.85 -13.33
CA ALA A 270 29.58 2.27 -13.59
C ALA A 270 30.85 2.44 -14.41
N GLN A 271 30.79 3.29 -15.43
CA GLN A 271 31.97 3.64 -16.23
C GLN A 271 32.85 4.67 -15.53
N LYS A 272 32.24 5.61 -14.81
CA LYS A 272 32.95 6.64 -14.05
C LYS A 272 32.07 7.27 -12.98
N ALA A 273 32.71 7.82 -11.95
CA ALA A 273 32.08 8.69 -10.98
C ALA A 273 32.13 10.14 -11.47
N VAL A 274 31.09 10.91 -11.17
CA VAL A 274 30.99 12.34 -11.46
C VAL A 274 30.49 13.09 -10.23
N GLY A 275 31.03 14.30 -10.04
CA GLY A 275 30.74 15.18 -8.92
C GLY A 275 30.37 16.57 -9.38
N TYR A 276 30.28 17.49 -8.43
CA TYR A 276 30.18 18.90 -8.77
C TYR A 276 31.46 19.38 -9.47
N PRO A 277 31.39 20.43 -10.31
CA PRO A 277 32.55 20.98 -11.00
C PRO A 277 33.66 21.47 -10.05
N ASN A 278 33.34 21.67 -8.77
CA ASN A 278 34.29 22.10 -7.76
C ASN A 278 35.06 20.87 -7.22
N PRO A 279 36.40 20.83 -7.37
CA PRO A 279 37.24 19.69 -7.02
C PRO A 279 37.30 19.39 -5.51
N ASN A 280 36.82 20.30 -4.66
CA ASN A 280 36.71 20.06 -3.22
C ASN A 280 35.51 19.17 -2.85
N PHE A 281 34.60 18.90 -3.79
CA PHE A 281 33.48 18.01 -3.56
C PHE A 281 33.77 16.65 -4.18
N PRO A 282 33.64 15.57 -3.40
CA PRO A 282 33.86 14.24 -3.93
C PRO A 282 32.80 13.88 -4.98
N PRO A 283 33.10 12.97 -5.92
CA PRO A 283 32.13 12.51 -6.89
C PRO A 283 31.13 11.57 -6.21
N THR A 284 29.84 11.89 -6.27
CA THR A 284 28.76 11.14 -5.61
C THR A 284 27.76 10.52 -6.57
N SER A 285 27.92 10.77 -7.87
CA SER A 285 27.05 10.29 -8.94
C SER A 285 27.82 9.40 -9.90
N VAL A 286 27.11 8.58 -10.67
CA VAL A 286 27.70 7.61 -11.61
C VAL A 286 27.22 7.85 -13.02
N VAL A 287 28.08 7.54 -13.98
CA VAL A 287 27.74 7.42 -15.39
C VAL A 287 27.78 5.94 -15.77
N VAL A 288 26.72 5.43 -16.37
CA VAL A 288 26.63 4.08 -16.93
C VAL A 288 26.68 4.14 -18.47
N GLY A 289 27.15 3.06 -19.10
CA GLY A 289 27.25 2.98 -20.56
C GLY A 289 25.87 2.93 -21.23
N ALA A 290 25.81 3.23 -22.54
CA ALA A 290 24.53 3.23 -23.28
C ALA A 290 23.74 1.92 -23.19
N GLU A 291 24.41 0.76 -23.21
CA GLU A 291 23.74 -0.54 -23.11
C GLU A 291 23.08 -0.75 -21.75
N ASP A 292 23.81 -0.46 -20.66
CA ASP A 292 23.26 -0.54 -19.30
C ASP A 292 22.18 0.52 -19.06
N ALA A 293 22.37 1.74 -19.59
CA ALA A 293 21.35 2.78 -19.55
C ALA A 293 20.05 2.33 -20.25
N LYS A 294 20.16 1.61 -21.36
CA LYS A 294 19.01 1.03 -22.06
C LYS A 294 18.35 -0.06 -21.21
N ARG A 295 19.12 -0.99 -20.65
CA ARG A 295 18.62 -2.06 -19.76
C ARG A 295 17.87 -1.49 -18.56
N ILE A 296 18.41 -0.45 -17.93
CA ILE A 296 17.73 0.23 -16.81
C ILE A 296 16.41 0.83 -17.27
N ARG A 297 16.39 1.57 -18.40
CA ARG A 297 15.16 2.18 -18.93
C ARG A 297 14.09 1.16 -19.29
N GLU A 298 14.47 0.05 -19.89
CA GLU A 298 13.55 -1.06 -20.21
C GLU A 298 13.00 -1.69 -18.94
N ALA A 299 13.83 -1.87 -17.92
CA ALA A 299 13.39 -2.44 -16.64
C ALA A 299 12.41 -1.50 -15.91
N VAL A 300 12.67 -0.20 -15.87
CA VAL A 300 11.81 0.76 -15.15
C VAL A 300 10.51 1.09 -15.87
N ALA A 301 10.40 0.75 -17.16
CA ALA A 301 9.14 0.81 -17.88
C ALA A 301 8.13 -0.27 -17.42
N VAL A 302 8.63 -1.32 -16.76
CA VAL A 302 7.84 -2.48 -16.28
C VAL A 302 7.80 -2.54 -14.75
N TYR A 303 8.87 -2.12 -14.08
CA TYR A 303 9.06 -2.25 -12.64
C TYR A 303 9.30 -0.88 -11.96
N ASP A 304 8.82 -0.74 -10.73
CA ASP A 304 8.81 0.51 -9.96
C ASP A 304 10.05 0.70 -9.04
N PHE A 305 11.11 -0.07 -9.24
CA PHE A 305 12.19 -0.16 -8.26
C PHE A 305 12.97 1.15 -8.05
N LEU A 306 12.97 2.07 -9.03
CA LEU A 306 13.54 3.42 -8.83
C LEU A 306 12.65 4.31 -7.95
N GLU A 307 11.33 4.17 -8.06
CA GLU A 307 10.36 4.90 -7.24
C GLU A 307 10.43 4.42 -5.78
N ARG A 308 10.61 3.11 -5.58
CA ARG A 308 10.86 2.49 -4.27
C ARG A 308 12.25 2.75 -3.70
N LEU A 309 13.09 3.52 -4.39
CA LEU A 309 14.49 3.81 -4.01
C LEU A 309 15.33 2.53 -3.79
N ALA A 310 15.00 1.44 -4.48
CA ALA A 310 15.63 0.13 -4.36
C ALA A 310 16.96 0.08 -5.14
N ILE A 311 17.91 0.92 -4.73
CA ILE A 311 19.18 1.14 -5.40
C ILE A 311 20.33 0.95 -4.41
N VAL A 312 21.35 0.19 -4.80
CA VAL A 312 22.58 -0.04 -4.03
C VAL A 312 23.79 0.28 -4.89
N PHE A 313 24.68 1.13 -4.39
CA PHE A 313 25.98 1.39 -5.00
C PHE A 313 27.05 0.55 -4.32
N VAL A 314 27.84 -0.16 -5.12
CA VAL A 314 29.07 -0.80 -4.63
C VAL A 314 30.21 0.18 -4.81
N VAL A 315 30.84 0.54 -3.70
CA VAL A 315 31.96 1.50 -3.64
C VAL A 315 33.20 0.83 -3.06
N ASP A 316 34.31 1.58 -3.06
CA ASP A 316 35.58 1.15 -2.46
C ASP A 316 35.55 1.17 -0.91
#